data_AF-A0A1G0T9S7-F1
#
_entry.id   AF-A0A1G0T9S7-F1
#
_cell.length_a   1.000
_cell.length_b   1.000
_cell.length_c   1.000
_cell.angle_alpha   90.00
_cell.angle_beta   90.00
_cell.angle_gamma   90.00
#
_symmetry.space_group_name_H-M   'P 1'
#
loop_
_entity.id
_entity.type
_entity.pdbx_description
1 polymer ?
#
loop_
_entity_poly.entity_id
_entity_poly.type
_entity_poly.pdbx_seq_one_letter_code
_entity_poly.pdbx_strand_id
1 'polypeptide(L)'
;SYRKLANQHGCDQILVTATNAFRIASNRDYLVKKIKDLLNLKVNVISGEEEARLTFIGCTFESEPNKILSVIDIGGGSTEIAYGTNKKILSRNSLPLGVVSLTEKYFFNDPPKEEEILACKSAIKKVLKSSIEINSKFDKIIAVAGTPTTLACIKKRMTNYNEALIEGDTLTKSDLENFLDQLSIMKSAEIKNKFKSVVKGREDILLTGTLLLFETMNYLNAKEVVVSTKGVRYGAVYNYLLNAI
;
A
#
# COMPACT_ATOMS: atom_id res chain seq x y z
N SER A 1 -11.86 -15.39 15.98
CA SER A 1 -11.98 -13.92 15.82
C SER A 1 -10.67 -13.27 16.22
N TYR A 2 -10.36 -12.07 15.71
CA TYR A 2 -9.11 -11.38 16.07
C TYR A 2 -9.00 -11.07 17.56
N ARG A 3 -10.10 -10.74 18.25
CA ARG A 3 -10.12 -10.56 19.71
C ARG A 3 -9.71 -11.81 20.48
N LYS A 4 -10.17 -13.00 20.06
CA LYS A 4 -9.76 -14.26 20.68
C LYS A 4 -8.26 -14.48 20.51
N LEU A 5 -7.72 -14.18 19.34
CA LEU A 5 -6.28 -14.30 19.07
C LEU A 5 -5.47 -13.32 19.93
N ALA A 6 -5.87 -12.05 20.00
CA ALA A 6 -5.23 -11.05 20.86
C ALA A 6 -5.20 -11.49 22.34
N ASN A 7 -6.34 -11.99 22.85
CA ASN A 7 -6.41 -12.50 24.23
C ASN A 7 -5.51 -13.73 24.44
N GLN A 8 -5.44 -14.65 23.46
CA GLN A 8 -4.58 -15.84 23.54
C GLN A 8 -3.09 -15.48 23.58
N HIS A 9 -2.70 -14.38 22.94
CA HIS A 9 -1.34 -13.85 22.97
C HIS A 9 -1.09 -12.87 24.13
N GLY A 10 -2.05 -12.67 25.03
CA GLY A 10 -1.89 -11.79 26.20
C GLY A 10 -1.73 -10.31 25.83
N CYS A 11 -2.30 -9.84 24.73
CA CYS A 11 -2.21 -8.43 24.35
C CYS A 11 -2.98 -7.54 25.34
N ASP A 12 -2.28 -6.60 25.99
CA ASP A 12 -2.90 -5.63 26.91
C ASP A 12 -3.81 -4.62 26.20
N GLN A 13 -3.53 -4.35 24.92
CA GLN A 13 -4.22 -3.33 24.12
C GLN A 13 -4.53 -3.83 22.72
N ILE A 14 -5.70 -3.41 22.21
CA ILE A 14 -6.14 -3.68 20.83
C ILE A 14 -6.41 -2.34 20.16
N LEU A 15 -5.55 -1.97 19.22
CA LEU A 15 -5.69 -0.77 18.41
C LEU A 15 -6.52 -1.08 17.16
N VAL A 16 -7.62 -0.35 16.96
CA VAL A 16 -8.46 -0.49 15.76
C VAL A 16 -8.35 0.76 14.92
N THR A 17 -7.72 0.64 13.76
CA THR A 17 -7.54 1.72 12.79
C THR A 17 -8.39 1.45 11.56
N ALA A 18 -9.08 2.48 11.08
CA ALA A 18 -9.86 2.43 9.84
C ALA A 18 -9.42 3.55 8.89
N THR A 19 -9.36 3.24 7.60
CA THR A 19 -8.71 4.08 6.58
C THR A 19 -9.73 4.57 5.53
N ASN A 20 -9.30 4.77 4.27
CA ASN A 20 -10.07 5.38 3.19
C ASN A 20 -11.53 4.91 3.10
N ALA A 21 -11.79 3.60 3.13
CA ALA A 21 -13.15 3.06 3.01
C ALA A 21 -14.11 3.60 4.07
N PHE A 22 -13.66 3.77 5.32
CA PHE A 22 -14.46 4.38 6.39
C PHE A 22 -14.52 5.89 6.29
N ARG A 23 -13.58 6.56 5.60
CA ARG A 23 -13.64 8.02 5.36
C ARG A 23 -14.76 8.38 4.38
N ILE A 24 -14.96 7.57 3.35
CA ILE A 24 -15.92 7.85 2.28
C ILE A 24 -17.31 7.23 2.51
N ALA A 25 -17.44 6.30 3.45
CA ALA A 25 -18.72 5.63 3.75
C ALA A 25 -19.74 6.60 4.37
N SER A 26 -20.90 6.76 3.73
CA SER A 26 -22.01 7.59 4.23
C SER A 26 -22.58 7.10 5.56
N ASN A 27 -22.44 5.82 5.87
CA ASN A 27 -22.89 5.18 7.10
C ASN A 27 -21.75 4.95 8.13
N ARG A 28 -20.63 5.69 8.05
CA ARG A 28 -19.46 5.46 8.93
C ARG A 28 -19.80 5.49 10.41
N ASP A 29 -20.61 6.45 10.86
CA ASP A 29 -20.87 6.67 12.28
C ASP A 29 -21.69 5.52 12.87
N TYR A 30 -22.63 4.99 12.08
CA TYR A 30 -23.36 3.79 12.42
C TYR A 30 -22.42 2.59 12.56
N LEU A 31 -21.49 2.37 11.62
CA LEU A 31 -20.53 1.27 11.69
C LEU A 31 -19.57 1.40 12.87
N VAL A 32 -19.02 2.59 13.10
CA VAL A 32 -18.12 2.88 14.23
C VAL A 32 -18.84 2.65 15.57
N LYS A 33 -20.07 3.15 15.71
CA LYS A 33 -20.88 2.92 16.92
C LYS A 33 -21.15 1.43 17.11
N LYS A 34 -21.57 0.72 16.06
CA LYS A 34 -21.85 -0.72 16.12
C LYS A 34 -20.63 -1.54 16.53
N ILE A 35 -19.43 -1.21 16.02
CA ILE A 35 -18.18 -1.86 16.42
C ILE A 35 -17.88 -1.58 17.90
N LYS A 36 -18.04 -0.33 18.35
CA LYS A 36 -17.86 0.04 19.76
C LYS A 36 -18.82 -0.70 20.67
N ASP A 37 -20.11 -0.73 20.34
CA ASP A 37 -21.15 -1.35 21.18
C ASP A 37 -20.98 -2.88 21.25
N LEU A 38 -20.57 -3.53 20.16
CA LEU A 38 -20.41 -4.99 20.11
C LEU A 38 -19.07 -5.48 20.68
N LEU A 39 -17.98 -4.73 20.47
CA LEU A 39 -16.63 -5.20 20.80
C LEU A 39 -15.97 -4.43 21.94
N ASN A 40 -16.58 -3.33 22.41
CA ASN A 40 -15.98 -2.35 23.31
C ASN A 40 -14.62 -1.84 22.80
N LEU A 41 -14.49 -1.68 21.48
CA LEU A 41 -13.27 -1.19 20.83
C LEU A 41 -13.55 0.15 20.16
N LYS A 42 -12.71 1.15 20.46
CA LYS A 42 -12.75 2.44 19.77
C LYS A 42 -12.12 2.29 18.38
N VAL A 43 -12.91 2.54 17.33
CA VAL A 43 -12.39 2.63 15.96
C VAL A 43 -11.81 4.02 15.76
N ASN A 44 -10.51 4.10 15.47
CA ASN A 44 -9.85 5.32 15.08
C ASN A 44 -9.89 5.45 13.55
N VAL A 45 -10.80 6.26 13.02
CA VAL A 45 -10.84 6.52 11.59
C VAL A 45 -9.86 7.64 11.26
N ILE A 46 -8.70 7.27 10.72
CA ILE A 46 -7.58 8.18 10.50
C ILE A 46 -7.73 8.96 9.20
N SER A 47 -7.21 10.19 9.18
CA SER A 47 -7.06 10.97 7.95
C SER A 47 -6.04 10.30 7.02
N GLY A 48 -6.03 10.67 5.74
CA GLY A 48 -5.02 10.19 4.80
C GLY A 48 -3.60 10.61 5.20
N GLU A 49 -3.42 11.83 5.72
CA GLU A 49 -2.11 12.29 6.21
C GLU A 49 -1.62 11.51 7.43
N GLU A 50 -2.55 11.09 8.31
CA GLU A 50 -2.23 10.27 9.46
C GLU A 50 -1.89 8.83 9.06
N GLU A 51 -2.57 8.29 8.05
CA GLU A 51 -2.24 7.02 7.42
C GLU A 51 -0.83 7.05 6.83
N ALA A 52 -0.51 8.10 6.05
CA ALA A 52 0.82 8.33 5.52
C ALA A 52 1.88 8.44 6.63
N ARG A 53 1.57 9.13 7.74
CA ARG A 53 2.45 9.26 8.90
C ARG A 53 2.73 7.91 9.57
N LEU A 54 1.68 7.16 9.87
CA LEU A 54 1.79 5.86 10.55
C LEU A 54 2.51 4.85 9.66
N THR A 55 2.16 4.75 8.38
CA THR A 55 2.88 3.87 7.45
C THR A 55 4.35 4.25 7.34
N PHE A 56 4.68 5.55 7.27
CA PHE A 56 6.08 5.98 7.28
C PHE A 56 6.82 5.51 8.53
N ILE A 57 6.22 5.67 9.73
CA ILE A 57 6.81 5.18 10.98
C ILE A 57 7.01 3.66 10.93
N GLY A 58 6.00 2.91 10.49
CA GLY A 58 6.08 1.46 10.39
C GLY A 58 7.25 0.98 9.53
N CYS A 59 7.42 1.58 8.35
CA CYS A 59 8.45 1.21 7.38
C CYS A 59 9.86 1.67 7.78
N THR A 60 9.98 2.71 8.61
CA THR A 60 11.26 3.40 8.86
C THR A 60 11.77 3.30 10.30
N PHE A 61 11.00 2.70 11.20
CA PHE A 61 11.36 2.58 12.62
C PHE A 61 12.76 1.98 12.86
N GLU A 62 13.12 0.95 12.09
CA GLU A 62 14.41 0.25 12.20
C GLU A 62 15.46 0.75 11.18
N SER A 63 15.15 1.82 10.44
CA SER A 63 16.05 2.31 9.39
C SER A 63 17.24 3.10 9.95
N GLU A 64 18.32 3.16 9.16
CA GLU A 64 19.50 3.96 9.49
C GLU A 64 19.14 5.42 9.76
N PRO A 65 19.74 6.04 10.80
CA PRO A 65 19.46 7.42 11.13
C PRO A 65 19.90 8.37 10.01
N ASN A 66 19.12 9.44 9.83
CA ASN A 66 19.40 10.56 8.90
C ASN A 66 19.41 10.22 7.41
N LYS A 67 19.00 9.02 7.00
CA LYS A 67 18.68 8.73 5.60
C LYS A 67 17.39 9.43 5.20
N ILE A 68 17.38 9.98 4.00
CA ILE A 68 16.20 10.58 3.38
C ILE A 68 15.42 9.47 2.68
N LEU A 69 14.23 9.19 3.20
CA LEU A 69 13.38 8.08 2.80
C LEU A 69 12.09 8.61 2.18
N SER A 70 11.59 7.90 1.17
CA SER A 70 10.22 8.04 0.68
C SER A 70 9.49 6.73 0.88
N VAL A 71 8.26 6.76 1.35
CA VAL A 71 7.42 5.58 1.56
C VAL A 71 6.16 5.73 0.71
N ILE A 72 5.89 4.73 -0.13
CA ILE A 72 4.73 4.62 -1.00
C ILE A 72 3.84 3.49 -0.45
N ASP A 73 2.65 3.83 0.03
CA ASP A 73 1.64 2.87 0.48
C ASP A 73 0.54 2.77 -0.58
N ILE A 74 0.42 1.62 -1.24
CA ILE A 74 -0.58 1.42 -2.29
C ILE A 74 -1.79 0.69 -1.69
N GLY A 75 -2.82 1.48 -1.37
CA GLY A 75 -4.09 1.00 -0.83
C GLY A 75 -5.15 0.75 -1.89
N GLY A 76 -6.29 0.21 -1.45
CA GLY A 76 -7.44 -0.06 -2.31
C GLY A 76 -8.15 1.20 -2.80
N GLY A 77 -8.26 2.24 -1.95
CA GLY A 77 -8.98 3.49 -2.23
C GLY A 77 -8.11 4.76 -2.23
N SER A 78 -6.85 4.66 -1.77
CA SER A 78 -5.87 5.76 -1.80
C SER A 78 -4.46 5.23 -1.93
N THR A 79 -3.53 6.13 -2.22
CA THR A 79 -2.10 5.89 -2.14
C THR A 79 -1.46 6.99 -1.32
N GLU A 80 -0.74 6.61 -0.28
CA GLU A 80 -0.03 7.54 0.59
C GLU A 80 1.44 7.63 0.18
N ILE A 81 1.96 8.85 0.10
CA ILE A 81 3.37 9.12 -0.17
C ILE A 81 3.89 10.06 0.90
N ALA A 82 4.79 9.54 1.74
CA ALA A 82 5.43 10.27 2.81
C ALA A 82 6.94 10.34 2.60
N TYR A 83 7.54 11.47 2.97
CA TYR A 83 8.93 11.78 2.75
C TYR A 83 9.56 12.37 4.01
N GLY A 84 10.77 11.96 4.36
CA GLY A 84 11.52 12.51 5.48
C GLY A 84 12.64 11.60 5.94
N THR A 85 13.09 11.80 7.17
CA THR A 85 14.01 10.88 7.86
C THR A 85 13.25 10.09 8.92
N ASN A 86 13.85 9.02 9.44
CA ASN A 86 13.28 8.25 10.55
C ASN A 86 12.97 9.08 11.81
N LYS A 87 13.55 10.27 11.95
CA LYS A 87 13.29 11.21 13.06
C LYS A 87 12.30 12.31 12.72
N LYS A 88 12.16 12.68 11.43
CA LYS A 88 11.35 13.82 11.03
C LYS A 88 10.73 13.58 9.66
N ILE A 89 9.41 13.54 9.63
CA ILE A 89 8.63 13.52 8.39
C ILE A 89 8.52 14.97 7.87
N LEU A 90 8.89 15.15 6.61
CA LEU A 90 8.95 16.44 5.91
C LEU A 90 7.71 16.68 5.04
N SER A 91 7.12 15.62 4.48
CA SER A 91 5.88 15.69 3.70
C SER A 91 5.06 14.42 3.85
N ARG A 92 3.74 14.54 3.79
CA ARG A 92 2.75 13.46 3.92
C ARG A 92 1.59 13.76 2.99
N ASN A 93 1.45 12.98 1.92
CA ASN A 93 0.38 13.16 0.94
C ASN A 93 -0.47 11.90 0.92
N SER A 94 -1.79 12.07 0.80
CA SER A 94 -2.73 10.98 0.54
C SER A 94 -3.46 11.30 -0.76
N LEU A 95 -3.22 10.47 -1.77
CA LEU A 95 -3.73 10.65 -3.12
C LEU A 95 -4.98 9.80 -3.31
N PRO A 96 -6.00 10.28 -4.05
CA PRO A 96 -7.18 9.51 -4.42
C PRO A 96 -6.87 8.51 -5.56
N LEU A 97 -5.78 7.76 -5.41
CA LEU A 97 -5.29 6.74 -6.32
C LEU A 97 -5.30 5.39 -5.59
N GLY A 98 -6.44 4.72 -5.59
CA GLY A 98 -6.57 3.37 -5.04
C GLY A 98 -6.63 2.32 -6.14
N VAL A 99 -6.00 1.16 -5.93
CA VAL A 99 -6.00 0.10 -6.96
C VAL A 99 -7.40 -0.45 -7.27
N VAL A 100 -8.29 -0.50 -6.29
CA VAL A 100 -9.70 -0.92 -6.51
C VAL A 100 -10.42 0.16 -7.29
N SER A 101 -10.38 1.40 -6.80
CA SER A 101 -11.09 2.54 -7.43
C SER A 101 -10.59 2.84 -8.85
N LEU A 102 -9.30 2.66 -9.12
CA LEU A 102 -8.74 2.80 -10.47
C LEU A 102 -9.18 1.66 -11.38
N THR A 103 -9.19 0.42 -10.88
CA THR A 103 -9.64 -0.75 -11.65
C THR A 103 -11.11 -0.60 -12.06
N GLU A 104 -11.98 -0.34 -11.09
CA GLU A 104 -13.43 -0.14 -11.33
C GLU A 104 -13.73 1.01 -12.31
N LYS A 105 -12.87 2.03 -12.32
CA LYS A 105 -13.07 3.23 -13.14
C LYS A 105 -12.54 3.10 -14.56
N TYR A 106 -11.48 2.33 -14.79
CA TYR A 106 -10.76 2.34 -16.06
C TYR A 106 -10.74 1.00 -16.80
N PHE A 107 -10.95 -0.14 -16.11
CA PHE A 107 -10.86 -1.46 -16.72
C PHE A 107 -12.25 -2.12 -16.81
N PHE A 108 -12.78 -2.19 -18.04
CA PHE A 108 -14.08 -2.80 -18.35
C PHE A 108 -13.94 -4.15 -19.07
N ASN A 109 -12.74 -4.52 -19.49
CA ASN A 109 -12.42 -5.78 -20.18
C ASN A 109 -11.43 -6.63 -19.36
N ASP A 110 -11.48 -7.96 -19.53
CA ASP A 110 -10.55 -8.93 -18.90
C ASP A 110 -10.00 -9.89 -19.98
N PRO A 111 -8.74 -9.74 -20.44
CA PRO A 111 -7.78 -8.70 -20.03
C PRO A 111 -8.18 -7.30 -20.54
N PRO A 112 -7.65 -6.23 -19.92
CA PRO A 112 -7.96 -4.86 -20.35
C PRO A 112 -7.37 -4.53 -21.71
N LYS A 113 -8.03 -3.63 -22.43
CA LYS A 113 -7.56 -3.10 -23.71
C LYS A 113 -6.45 -2.07 -23.51
N GLU A 114 -5.62 -1.89 -24.53
CA GLU A 114 -4.52 -0.90 -24.51
C GLU A 114 -5.03 0.52 -24.20
N GLU A 115 -6.15 0.93 -24.79
CA GLU A 115 -6.79 2.22 -24.55
C GLU A 115 -7.19 2.44 -23.08
N GLU A 116 -7.62 1.39 -22.38
CA GLU A 116 -7.98 1.43 -20.96
C GLU A 116 -6.72 1.61 -20.09
N ILE A 117 -5.64 0.90 -20.43
CA ILE A 117 -4.35 1.00 -19.74
C ILE A 117 -3.78 2.42 -19.91
N LEU A 118 -3.82 2.97 -21.12
CA LEU A 118 -3.37 4.33 -21.42
C LEU A 118 -4.20 5.39 -20.68
N ALA A 119 -5.52 5.20 -20.56
CA ALA A 119 -6.40 6.08 -19.82
C ALA A 119 -6.07 6.07 -18.31
N CYS A 120 -5.92 4.88 -17.71
CA CYS A 120 -5.53 4.73 -16.30
C CYS A 120 -4.16 5.37 -16.03
N LYS A 121 -3.17 5.07 -16.89
CA LYS A 121 -1.81 5.65 -16.82
C LYS A 121 -1.83 7.17 -16.86
N SER A 122 -2.61 7.76 -17.76
CA SER A 122 -2.74 9.21 -17.89
C SER A 122 -3.37 9.84 -16.65
N ALA A 123 -4.37 9.18 -16.06
CA ALA A 123 -5.00 9.64 -14.82
C ALA A 123 -4.04 9.62 -13.63
N ILE A 124 -3.27 8.54 -13.47
CA ILE A 124 -2.25 8.41 -12.42
C ILE A 124 -1.22 9.54 -12.55
N LYS A 125 -0.64 9.73 -13.75
CA LYS A 125 0.34 10.80 -14.02
C LYS A 125 -0.20 12.18 -13.70
N LYS A 126 -1.46 12.45 -14.07
CA LYS A 126 -2.11 13.75 -13.82
C LYS A 126 -2.19 14.04 -12.32
N VAL A 127 -2.65 13.07 -11.52
CA VAL A 127 -2.76 13.23 -10.07
C VAL A 127 -1.39 13.39 -9.41
N LEU A 128 -0.42 12.55 -9.77
CA LEU A 128 0.95 12.65 -9.25
C LEU A 128 1.54 14.05 -9.50
N LYS A 129 1.40 14.57 -10.73
CA LYS A 129 1.90 15.90 -11.11
C LYS A 129 1.21 17.04 -10.36
N SER A 130 -0.07 16.92 -10.04
CA SER A 130 -0.82 17.98 -9.35
C SER A 130 -0.70 17.95 -7.83
N SER A 131 -0.30 16.81 -7.24
CA SER A 131 -0.42 16.57 -5.81
C SER A 131 0.89 16.38 -5.07
N ILE A 132 2.01 16.21 -5.78
CA ILE A 132 3.33 16.03 -5.17
C ILE A 132 4.29 16.99 -5.83
N GLU A 133 5.09 17.69 -5.04
CA GLU A 133 6.27 18.39 -5.53
C GLU A 133 7.48 17.45 -5.44
N ILE A 134 8.20 17.28 -6.55
CA ILE A 134 9.36 16.38 -6.61
C ILE A 134 10.50 16.98 -5.79
N ASN A 135 10.79 16.38 -4.64
CA ASN A 135 12.08 16.52 -3.97
C ASN A 135 13.00 15.41 -4.47
N SER A 136 13.87 15.72 -5.45
CA SER A 136 14.59 14.76 -6.28
C SER A 136 15.75 13.99 -5.61
N LYS A 137 15.87 14.03 -4.29
CA LYS A 137 16.96 13.36 -3.56
C LYS A 137 16.41 12.47 -2.45
N PHE A 138 16.35 11.17 -2.74
CA PHE A 138 16.06 10.12 -1.78
C PHE A 138 17.26 9.19 -1.69
N ASP A 139 17.63 8.75 -0.50
CA ASP A 139 18.58 7.66 -0.31
C ASP A 139 17.92 6.31 -0.62
N LYS A 140 16.62 6.18 -0.30
CA LYS A 140 15.85 4.95 -0.50
C LYS A 140 14.37 5.26 -0.65
N ILE A 141 13.70 4.52 -1.53
CA ILE A 141 12.24 4.52 -1.65
C ILE A 141 11.74 3.15 -1.21
N ILE A 142 10.73 3.14 -0.35
CA ILE A 142 10.10 1.95 0.20
C ILE A 142 8.69 1.87 -0.36
N ALA A 143 8.28 0.70 -0.84
CA ALA A 143 6.91 0.43 -1.26
C ALA A 143 6.31 -0.63 -0.33
N VAL A 144 5.11 -0.38 0.16
CA VAL A 144 4.41 -1.24 1.13
C VAL A 144 2.98 -1.54 0.70
N ALA A 145 2.33 -2.46 1.42
CA ALA A 145 1.01 -3.02 1.17
C ALA A 145 0.95 -4.10 0.08
N GLY A 146 -0.25 -4.41 -0.39
CA GLY A 146 -0.57 -5.64 -1.11
C GLY A 146 0.17 -5.76 -2.45
N THR A 147 0.23 -4.68 -3.23
CA THR A 147 0.86 -4.68 -4.56
C THR A 147 2.36 -5.02 -4.49
N PRO A 148 3.23 -4.22 -3.84
CA PRO A 148 4.67 -4.49 -3.86
C PRO A 148 5.02 -5.83 -3.21
N THR A 149 4.33 -6.23 -2.14
CA THR A 149 4.58 -7.51 -1.46
C THR A 149 4.15 -8.72 -2.30
N THR A 150 3.06 -8.61 -3.07
CA THR A 150 2.62 -9.64 -4.02
C THR A 150 3.62 -9.77 -5.18
N LEU A 151 4.07 -8.64 -5.75
CA LEU A 151 5.05 -8.65 -6.83
C LEU A 151 6.41 -9.22 -6.39
N ALA A 152 6.86 -8.94 -5.16
CA ALA A 152 8.06 -9.55 -4.58
C ALA A 152 7.93 -11.08 -4.48
N CYS A 153 6.79 -11.58 -4.00
CA CYS A 153 6.52 -13.01 -3.95
C CYS A 153 6.57 -13.65 -5.36
N ILE A 154 5.96 -13.00 -6.36
CA ILE A 154 5.96 -13.48 -7.75
C ILE A 154 7.39 -13.50 -8.30
N LYS A 155 8.16 -12.42 -8.12
CA LYS A 155 9.56 -12.33 -8.54
C LYS A 155 10.39 -13.48 -7.98
N LYS A 156 10.12 -13.88 -6.73
CA LYS A 156 10.79 -15.00 -6.04
C LYS A 156 10.18 -16.36 -6.30
N ARG A 157 9.19 -16.44 -7.20
CA ARG A 157 8.49 -17.67 -7.59
C ARG A 157 7.87 -18.39 -6.38
N MET A 158 7.44 -17.62 -5.38
CA MET A 158 6.83 -18.15 -4.17
C MET A 158 5.41 -18.64 -4.47
N THR A 159 5.03 -19.77 -3.86
CA THR A 159 3.68 -20.34 -3.97
C THR A 159 2.77 -19.94 -2.81
N ASN A 160 3.37 -19.50 -1.69
CA ASN A 160 2.71 -19.06 -0.47
C ASN A 160 3.33 -17.76 0.03
N TYR A 161 2.50 -16.87 0.57
CA TYR A 161 2.95 -15.61 1.15
C TYR A 161 3.74 -15.83 2.44
N ASN A 162 4.91 -15.20 2.56
CA ASN A 162 5.71 -15.18 3.77
C ASN A 162 6.41 -13.82 3.90
N GLU A 163 5.98 -13.02 4.88
CA GLU A 163 6.47 -11.64 5.11
C GLU A 163 7.99 -11.59 5.30
N ALA A 164 8.55 -12.51 6.08
CA ALA A 164 9.98 -12.52 6.41
C ALA A 164 10.87 -12.79 5.20
N LEU A 165 10.35 -13.48 4.18
CA LEU A 165 11.11 -13.77 2.96
C LEU A 165 11.10 -12.63 1.95
N ILE A 166 10.20 -11.64 2.11
CA ILE A 166 10.06 -10.52 1.17
C ILE A 166 10.37 -9.15 1.75
N GLU A 167 10.49 -9.03 3.07
CA GLU A 167 10.93 -7.79 3.71
C GLU A 167 12.34 -7.42 3.22
N GLY A 168 12.48 -6.20 2.71
CA GLY A 168 13.77 -5.70 2.21
C GLY A 168 14.11 -6.13 0.78
N ASP A 169 13.27 -6.93 0.11
CA ASP A 169 13.49 -7.26 -1.31
C ASP A 169 13.38 -6.01 -2.19
N THR A 170 13.99 -6.08 -3.37
CA THR A 170 13.99 -4.96 -4.33
C THR A 170 13.11 -5.27 -5.54
N LEU A 171 12.30 -4.29 -5.94
CA LEU A 171 11.61 -4.24 -7.23
C LEU A 171 12.21 -3.11 -8.08
N THR A 172 12.80 -3.46 -9.21
CA THR A 172 13.37 -2.51 -10.17
C THR A 172 12.29 -2.06 -11.17
N LYS A 173 12.54 -0.95 -11.87
CA LYS A 173 11.69 -0.54 -13.00
C LYS A 173 11.53 -1.64 -14.05
N SER A 174 12.62 -2.35 -14.36
CA SER A 174 12.59 -3.44 -15.34
C SER A 174 11.74 -4.62 -14.85
N ASP A 175 11.77 -4.94 -13.56
CA ASP A 175 10.85 -5.95 -12.99
C ASP A 175 9.39 -5.54 -13.22
N LEU A 176 9.05 -4.28 -12.95
CA LEU A 176 7.69 -3.77 -13.12
C LEU A 176 7.27 -3.72 -14.59
N GLU A 177 8.16 -3.34 -15.51
CA GLU A 177 7.90 -3.39 -16.96
C GLU A 177 7.56 -4.82 -17.40
N ASN A 178 8.38 -5.80 -17.00
CA ASN A 178 8.12 -7.22 -17.29
C ASN A 178 6.78 -7.70 -16.70
N PHE A 179 6.43 -7.24 -15.49
CA PHE A 179 5.12 -7.55 -14.90
C PHE A 179 3.98 -6.88 -15.65
N LEU A 180 4.12 -5.64 -16.12
CA LEU A 180 3.10 -4.96 -16.92
C LEU A 180 2.87 -5.68 -18.26
N ASP A 181 3.94 -6.04 -18.96
CA ASP A 181 3.87 -6.78 -20.22
C ASP A 181 3.18 -8.13 -20.04
N GLN A 182 3.49 -8.83 -18.95
CA GLN A 182 2.88 -10.11 -18.64
C GLN A 182 1.42 -10.00 -18.20
N LEU A 183 1.11 -9.07 -17.29
CA LEU A 183 -0.22 -8.97 -16.69
C LEU A 183 -1.25 -8.35 -17.65
N SER A 184 -0.81 -7.49 -18.58
CA SER A 184 -1.70 -6.80 -19.52
C SER A 184 -2.38 -7.73 -20.52
N ILE A 185 -1.84 -8.93 -20.75
CA ILE A 185 -2.40 -9.92 -21.68
C ILE A 185 -3.10 -11.09 -20.99
N MET A 186 -3.10 -11.14 -19.66
CA MET A 186 -3.65 -12.25 -18.88
C MET A 186 -5.00 -11.89 -18.29
N LYS A 187 -5.95 -12.81 -18.37
CA LYS A 187 -7.21 -12.72 -17.61
C LYS A 187 -6.94 -12.86 -16.12
N SER A 188 -7.81 -12.28 -15.31
CA SER A 188 -7.78 -12.39 -13.84
C SER A 188 -7.76 -13.86 -13.39
N ALA A 189 -8.52 -14.73 -14.04
CA ALA A 189 -8.51 -16.17 -13.77
C ALA A 189 -7.15 -16.84 -14.08
N GLU A 190 -6.47 -16.40 -15.13
CA GLU A 190 -5.14 -16.90 -15.50
C GLU A 190 -4.07 -16.42 -14.53
N ILE A 191 -4.15 -15.16 -14.09
CA ILE A 191 -3.27 -14.58 -13.04
C ILE A 191 -3.38 -15.41 -11.77
N LYS A 192 -4.62 -15.67 -11.33
CA LYS A 192 -4.91 -16.52 -10.17
C LYS A 192 -4.36 -17.94 -10.33
N ASN A 193 -4.55 -18.54 -11.50
CA ASN A 193 -4.08 -19.90 -11.76
C ASN A 193 -2.55 -19.99 -11.81
N LYS A 194 -1.88 -18.96 -12.32
CA LYS A 194 -0.42 -18.91 -12.45
C LYS A 194 0.27 -18.66 -11.12
N PHE A 195 -0.19 -17.67 -10.35
CA PHE A 195 0.48 -17.23 -9.11
C PHE A 195 -0.18 -17.74 -7.82
N LYS A 196 -1.25 -18.53 -7.94
CA LYS A 196 -1.85 -19.31 -6.84
C LYS A 196 -2.22 -18.43 -5.65
N SER A 197 -1.79 -18.82 -4.44
CA SER A 197 -2.24 -18.22 -3.19
C SER A 197 -1.72 -16.79 -2.98
N VAL A 198 -0.59 -16.44 -3.61
CA VAL A 198 0.06 -15.12 -3.48
C VAL A 198 -0.83 -13.99 -4.00
N VAL A 199 -1.60 -14.24 -5.05
CA VAL A 199 -2.49 -13.25 -5.68
C VAL A 199 -3.95 -13.35 -5.25
N LYS A 200 -4.30 -14.27 -4.34
CA LYS A 200 -5.70 -14.56 -3.98
C LYS A 200 -6.41 -13.29 -3.47
N GLY A 201 -7.50 -12.91 -4.15
CA GLY A 201 -8.29 -11.71 -3.86
C GLY A 201 -7.66 -10.42 -4.39
N ARG A 202 -6.67 -10.53 -5.29
CA ARG A 202 -5.96 -9.42 -5.92
C ARG A 202 -5.75 -9.62 -7.42
N GLU A 203 -6.21 -10.75 -7.96
CA GLU A 203 -5.96 -11.16 -9.34
C GLU A 203 -6.45 -10.15 -10.38
N ASP A 204 -7.52 -9.43 -10.07
CA ASP A 204 -8.19 -8.41 -10.89
C ASP A 204 -7.58 -7.01 -10.76
N ILE A 205 -6.94 -6.71 -9.63
CA ILE A 205 -6.36 -5.38 -9.33
C ILE A 205 -4.82 -5.33 -9.45
N LEU A 206 -4.16 -6.48 -9.68
CA LEU A 206 -2.69 -6.55 -9.66
C LEU A 206 -2.04 -5.75 -10.79
N LEU A 207 -2.62 -5.76 -12.00
CA LEU A 207 -2.14 -4.93 -13.11
C LEU A 207 -2.17 -3.45 -12.74
N THR A 208 -3.29 -2.98 -12.19
CA THR A 208 -3.51 -1.60 -11.75
C THR A 208 -2.50 -1.17 -10.71
N GLY A 209 -2.25 -2.04 -9.72
CA GLY A 209 -1.23 -1.81 -8.70
C GLY A 209 0.17 -1.70 -9.29
N THR A 210 0.53 -2.61 -10.19
CA THR A 210 1.82 -2.59 -10.88
C THR A 210 2.00 -1.29 -11.67
N LEU A 211 0.95 -0.86 -12.40
CA LEU A 211 0.95 0.38 -13.17
C LEU A 211 1.11 1.62 -12.29
N LEU A 212 0.38 1.67 -11.16
CA LEU A 212 0.47 2.75 -10.19
C LEU A 212 1.86 2.84 -9.55
N LEU A 213 2.45 1.71 -9.15
CA LEU A 213 3.80 1.69 -8.61
C LEU A 213 4.83 2.15 -9.66
N PHE A 214 4.73 1.62 -10.89
CA PHE A 214 5.63 1.96 -11.98
C PHE A 214 5.59 3.46 -12.32
N GLU A 215 4.40 4.04 -12.47
CA GLU A 215 4.26 5.46 -12.78
C GLU A 215 4.67 6.36 -11.61
N THR A 216 4.47 5.91 -10.36
CA THR A 216 4.99 6.61 -9.18
C THR A 216 6.53 6.60 -9.17
N MET A 217 7.16 5.46 -9.47
CA MET A 217 8.62 5.35 -9.60
C MET A 217 9.16 6.20 -10.77
N ASN A 218 8.43 6.30 -11.88
CA ASN A 218 8.78 7.22 -12.96
C ASN A 218 8.72 8.67 -12.51
N TYR A 219 7.64 9.06 -11.83
CA TYR A 219 7.45 10.42 -11.34
C TYR A 219 8.54 10.82 -10.33
N LEU A 220 8.94 9.90 -9.44
CA LEU A 220 9.98 10.13 -8.44
C LEU A 220 11.41 9.93 -8.95
N ASN A 221 11.61 9.66 -10.26
CA ASN A 221 12.91 9.32 -10.85
C ASN A 221 13.66 8.16 -10.15
N ALA A 222 12.90 7.22 -9.58
CA ALA A 222 13.45 6.06 -8.89
C ALA A 222 13.87 4.97 -9.88
N LYS A 223 14.98 4.26 -9.65
CA LYS A 223 15.33 3.07 -10.45
C LYS A 223 14.74 1.79 -9.85
N GLU A 224 14.55 1.81 -8.55
CA GLU A 224 14.08 0.67 -7.76
C GLU A 224 13.36 1.15 -6.49
N VAL A 225 12.61 0.24 -5.88
CA VAL A 225 12.02 0.39 -4.56
C VAL A 225 12.34 -0.82 -3.70
N VAL A 226 12.48 -0.59 -2.41
CA VAL A 226 12.59 -1.64 -1.39
C VAL A 226 11.19 -2.00 -0.92
N VAL A 227 10.87 -3.29 -0.86
CA VAL A 227 9.58 -3.78 -0.41
C VAL A 227 9.58 -3.86 1.11
N SER A 228 8.51 -3.37 1.73
CA SER A 228 8.24 -3.59 3.14
C SER A 228 6.87 -4.22 3.36
N THR A 229 6.78 -4.97 4.44
CA THR A 229 5.60 -5.59 5.03
C THR A 229 5.12 -4.80 6.25
N LYS A 230 5.92 -3.84 6.73
CA LYS A 230 5.72 -3.08 7.96
C LYS A 230 4.91 -1.78 7.77
N GLY A 231 3.72 -1.88 7.18
CA GLY A 231 2.87 -0.70 6.90
C GLY A 231 2.14 -0.11 8.12
N VAL A 232 0.97 0.52 7.86
CA VAL A 232 0.14 1.22 8.86
C VAL A 232 -0.10 0.44 10.17
N ARG A 233 -0.20 -0.89 10.10
CA ARG A 233 -0.40 -1.76 11.28
C ARG A 233 0.78 -1.69 12.26
N TYR A 234 2.00 -1.75 11.74
CA TYR A 234 3.23 -1.61 12.54
C TYR A 234 3.37 -0.17 13.03
N GLY A 235 3.10 0.79 12.15
CA GLY A 235 3.06 2.21 12.48
C GLY A 235 2.17 2.55 13.67
N ALA A 236 0.96 1.99 13.72
CA ALA A 236 0.03 2.20 14.82
C ALA A 236 0.57 1.66 16.15
N VAL A 237 1.19 0.47 16.13
CA VAL A 237 1.80 -0.14 17.33
C VAL A 237 3.00 0.67 17.80
N TYR A 238 3.94 1.01 16.91
CA TYR A 238 5.11 1.83 17.26
C TYR A 238 4.68 3.21 17.78
N ASN A 239 3.71 3.85 17.13
CA ASN A 239 3.19 5.12 17.61
C ASN A 239 2.57 4.99 19.00
N TYR A 240 1.81 3.93 19.28
CA TYR A 240 1.27 3.70 20.61
C TYR A 240 2.38 3.54 21.65
N LEU A 241 3.37 2.68 21.38
CA LEU A 241 4.48 2.43 22.31
C LEU A 241 5.33 3.68 22.60
N LEU A 242 5.58 4.50 21.58
CA LEU A 242 6.36 5.75 21.73
C LEU A 242 5.62 6.84 22.53
N ASN A 243 4.29 6.80 22.60
CA ASN A 243 3.48 7.78 23.33
C ASN A 243 2.91 7.24 24.65
N ALA A 244 3.14 5.97 24.97
CA ALA A 244 2.68 5.33 26.21
C ALA A 244 3.71 5.46 27.36
N ILE A 245 4.88 6.02 27.07
CA ILE A 245 5.96 6.38 28.02
C ILE A 245 5.96 7.90 28.18
#